data_AF-A0A1L7V989-F1
#
_entry.id   AF-A0A1L7V989-F1
#
_cell.length_a   1.000
_cell.length_b   1.000
_cell.length_c   1.000
_cell.angle_alpha   90.00
_cell.angle_beta   90.00
_cell.angle_gamma   90.00
#
_symmetry.space_group_name_H-M   'P 1'
#
loop_
_entity.id
_entity.type
_entity.pdbx_description
1 polymer ?
#
loop_
_entity_poly.entity_id
_entity_poly.type
_entity_poly.pdbx_seq_one_letter_code
_entity_poly.pdbx_strand_id
1 'polypeptide(L)'
;MNLLCRTLRVRTFTSNLHATVPFHELLQRRYFSGSIPVKKTWNLGLAMQGHGDLNNSHAGRAAIKLAADPAYSYQSLAINADEDDVGIREQYRPFLFDGSPSTDDWISELELSTAIKMVQSEILEQGLDRLRILVLYGSLRSRSYSRLLAYEAARILFRLGCDVRVFDPAGLPQKDDVQHCHPKVQELRELSKWSDGHVWVSPEQHGNLTGIFKQQIDWIPLSSGSVRPTQGRTLAIAQVSGGSQSFNAVNSLRILGRWMRMFAIPNQSSVPKAYTQFTSEPEGSRMLASSNRDRLVDCMEELVKYTIVMRPHFDLFGDRFSEREERKAKDAKGEV
;
A
#
# COMPACT_ATOMS: atom_id res chain seq x y z
N MET A 1 64.87 6.28 1.04
CA MET A 1 64.48 6.40 2.46
C MET A 1 63.22 5.58 2.67
N ASN A 2 63.39 4.40 3.30
CA ASN A 2 62.42 3.48 3.95
C ASN A 2 61.08 3.15 3.24
N LEU A 3 60.92 1.93 2.72
CA LEU A 3 60.26 0.74 3.35
C LEU A 3 58.74 0.99 3.55
N LEU A 4 57.79 0.17 3.06
CA LEU A 4 57.71 -1.29 3.09
C LEU A 4 56.66 -1.78 2.07
N CYS A 5 57.05 -2.77 1.28
CA CYS A 5 56.20 -3.60 0.44
C CYS A 5 56.40 -5.04 0.93
N ARG A 6 55.35 -5.82 1.19
CA ARG A 6 55.39 -7.30 1.08
C ARG A 6 54.02 -7.97 1.14
N THR A 7 53.68 -8.45 -0.05
CA THR A 7 52.95 -9.63 -0.49
C THR A 7 52.82 -10.85 0.45
N LEU A 8 51.58 -11.34 0.49
CA LEU A 8 51.07 -12.73 0.46
C LEU A 8 52.07 -13.91 0.43
N ARG A 9 51.79 -14.92 1.27
CA ARG A 9 52.00 -16.33 0.92
C ARG A 9 51.00 -17.27 1.59
N VAL A 10 50.35 -18.08 0.76
CA VAL A 10 49.45 -19.20 1.07
C VAL A 10 50.27 -20.45 1.41
N ARG A 11 49.76 -21.31 2.31
CA ARG A 11 49.99 -22.76 2.24
C ARG A 11 48.86 -23.54 2.93
N THR A 12 48.17 -24.35 2.14
CA THR A 12 47.25 -25.44 2.52
C THR A 12 48.03 -26.71 2.88
N PHE A 13 47.53 -27.50 3.84
CA PHE A 13 47.78 -28.94 3.93
C PHE A 13 46.56 -29.66 4.51
N THR A 14 46.23 -30.80 3.92
CA THR A 14 45.02 -31.63 4.06
C THR A 14 45.21 -32.82 5.03
N SER A 15 44.14 -33.18 5.77
CA SER A 15 43.67 -34.54 6.22
C SER A 15 44.66 -35.53 6.89
N ASN A 16 44.35 -36.37 7.89
CA ASN A 16 43.10 -36.95 8.42
C ASN A 16 43.41 -37.82 9.68
N LEU A 17 42.36 -38.22 10.42
CA LEU A 17 42.14 -39.47 11.21
C LEU A 17 42.06 -39.47 12.76
N HIS A 18 40.87 -39.91 13.21
CA HIS A 18 40.46 -40.58 14.47
C HIS A 18 40.45 -39.78 15.79
N ALA A 19 39.46 -39.83 16.70
CA ALA A 19 38.20 -40.58 16.82
C ALA A 19 37.25 -39.90 17.85
N THR A 20 35.95 -40.14 17.66
CA THR A 20 34.74 -40.09 18.53
C THR A 20 34.94 -39.98 20.08
N VAL A 21 34.16 -39.17 20.83
CA VAL A 21 32.90 -39.51 21.59
C VAL A 21 32.43 -38.24 22.39
N PRO A 22 31.13 -38.09 22.80
CA PRO A 22 30.37 -36.83 22.77
C PRO A 22 29.89 -36.26 24.14
N PHE A 23 29.17 -35.13 24.06
CA PHE A 23 28.02 -34.63 24.86
C PHE A 23 27.87 -35.02 26.34
N HIS A 24 27.57 -34.01 27.17
CA HIS A 24 26.95 -34.09 28.50
C HIS A 24 27.88 -34.25 29.72
N GLU A 25 28.53 -33.17 30.18
CA GLU A 25 28.92 -32.95 31.59
C GLU A 25 29.71 -31.65 31.72
N LEU A 26 29.06 -30.51 32.01
CA LEU A 26 29.79 -29.34 32.52
C LEU A 26 28.92 -28.29 33.25
N LEU A 27 27.78 -28.70 33.83
CA LEU A 27 26.96 -27.79 34.64
C LEU A 27 26.27 -28.47 35.83
N GLN A 28 26.93 -29.41 36.50
CA GLN A 28 26.48 -29.88 37.82
C GLN A 28 27.67 -30.23 38.70
N ARG A 29 28.17 -29.24 39.47
CA ARG A 29 28.76 -29.43 40.81
C ARG A 29 29.32 -28.11 41.34
N ARG A 30 28.48 -27.37 42.04
CA ARG A 30 28.78 -26.75 43.34
C ARG A 30 27.50 -26.08 43.83
N TYR A 31 27.28 -26.15 45.14
CA TYR A 31 26.17 -25.56 45.90
C TYR A 31 24.88 -26.37 46.01
N PHE A 32 24.99 -27.63 46.47
CA PHE A 32 23.93 -28.22 47.30
C PHE A 32 24.55 -28.68 48.64
N SER A 33 24.57 -27.77 49.60
CA SER A 33 24.66 -28.10 51.04
C SER A 33 24.21 -26.88 51.84
N GLY A 34 22.95 -26.87 52.26
CA GLY A 34 22.41 -25.79 53.10
C GLY A 34 20.92 -25.98 53.33
N SER A 35 20.57 -26.37 54.55
CA SER A 35 19.23 -26.62 55.07
C SER A 35 18.33 -25.39 54.95
N ILE A 36 17.11 -25.56 54.42
CA ILE A 36 16.10 -24.51 54.28
C ILE A 36 15.24 -24.44 55.56
N PRO A 37 15.11 -23.30 56.25
CA PRO A 37 14.03 -23.07 57.20
C PRO A 37 12.80 -22.44 56.52
N VAL A 38 11.66 -23.03 56.88
CA VAL A 38 10.25 -22.66 56.73
C VAL A 38 9.91 -21.23 56.24
N LYS A 39 9.11 -21.22 55.16
CA LYS A 39 8.15 -20.21 54.66
C LYS A 39 8.08 -18.87 55.41
N LYS A 40 8.72 -17.83 54.85
CA LYS A 40 8.18 -16.46 54.82
C LYS A 40 7.66 -16.20 53.40
N THR A 41 6.35 -16.22 53.23
CA THR A 41 5.69 -15.67 52.04
C THR A 41 5.88 -14.16 52.05
N TRP A 42 6.95 -13.69 51.42
CA TRP A 42 7.04 -12.31 50.99
C TRP A 42 6.12 -12.16 49.79
N ASN A 43 4.96 -11.53 49.99
CA ASN A 43 4.20 -10.94 48.89
C ASN A 43 5.03 -9.74 48.37
N LEU A 44 6.11 -10.00 47.62
CA LEU A 44 6.61 -9.03 46.67
C LEU A 44 5.61 -9.02 45.52
N GLY A 45 4.60 -8.15 45.63
CA GLY A 45 3.96 -7.60 44.45
C GLY A 45 5.03 -6.82 43.67
N LEU A 46 5.82 -7.52 42.87
CA LEU A 46 6.58 -6.94 41.78
C LEU A 46 5.54 -6.42 40.80
N ALA A 47 5.07 -5.19 41.03
CA ALA A 47 4.46 -4.40 39.98
C ALA A 47 5.55 -4.25 38.92
N MET A 48 5.46 -5.04 37.84
CA MET A 48 6.24 -4.77 36.66
C MET A 48 5.87 -3.36 36.23
N GLN A 49 6.76 -2.39 36.48
CA GLN A 49 6.70 -1.09 35.83
C GLN A 49 6.62 -1.42 34.34
N GLY A 50 5.59 -0.94 33.64
CA GLY A 50 5.13 -1.42 32.31
C GLY A 50 6.15 -1.46 31.16
N HIS A 51 7.45 -1.34 31.43
CA HIS A 51 8.54 -1.78 30.60
C HIS A 51 8.52 -3.30 30.41
N GLY A 52 7.89 -3.76 29.34
CA GLY A 52 7.94 -5.16 28.92
C GLY A 52 6.65 -5.73 28.34
N ASP A 53 5.57 -4.94 28.21
CA ASP A 53 4.42 -5.39 27.44
C ASP A 53 4.77 -5.44 25.95
N LEU A 54 4.29 -6.47 25.24
CA LEU A 54 4.53 -6.64 23.80
C LEU A 54 4.10 -5.41 22.97
N ASN A 55 3.16 -4.63 23.51
CA ASN A 55 2.61 -3.44 22.86
C ASN A 55 3.34 -2.14 23.25
N ASN A 56 4.34 -2.20 24.15
CA ASN A 56 5.09 -1.06 24.67
C ASN A 56 4.19 0.12 25.06
N SER A 57 3.10 -0.15 25.80
CA SER A 57 2.03 0.82 26.09
C SER A 57 2.55 2.07 26.82
N HIS A 58 3.66 1.94 27.54
CA HIS A 58 4.33 3.04 28.21
C HIS A 58 4.95 4.07 27.23
N ALA A 59 5.24 3.69 25.99
CA ALA A 59 5.72 4.60 24.94
C ALA A 59 4.57 5.28 24.16
N GLY A 60 3.31 4.98 24.51
CA GLY A 60 2.15 5.56 23.86
C GLY A 60 2.05 7.07 24.05
N ARG A 61 1.80 7.81 22.96
CA ARG A 61 1.38 9.22 23.05
C ARG A 61 -0.10 9.28 23.39
N ALA A 62 -0.52 10.34 24.09
CA ALA A 62 -1.94 10.58 24.35
C ALA A 62 -2.72 10.66 23.03
N ALA A 63 -3.69 9.78 22.85
CA ALA A 63 -4.53 9.76 21.66
C ALA A 63 -5.59 10.88 21.75
N ILE A 64 -5.59 11.78 20.78
CA ILE A 64 -6.66 12.75 20.60
C ILE A 64 -7.82 12.05 19.90
N LYS A 65 -8.98 12.00 20.54
CA LYS A 65 -10.21 11.52 19.89
C LYS A 65 -10.82 12.67 19.12
N LEU A 66 -10.86 12.54 17.80
CA LEU A 66 -11.63 13.43 16.94
C LEU A 66 -13.09 12.98 17.00
N ALA A 67 -14.00 13.87 17.40
CA ALA A 67 -15.43 13.59 17.37
C ALA A 67 -15.94 13.67 15.92
N ALA A 68 -16.87 12.78 15.58
CA ALA A 68 -17.58 12.87 14.31
C ALA A 68 -18.33 14.20 14.23
N ASP A 69 -18.24 14.87 13.08
CA ASP A 69 -18.95 16.13 12.84
C ASP A 69 -20.33 15.81 12.25
N PRO A 70 -21.44 16.03 13.00
CA PRO A 70 -22.78 15.66 12.55
C PRO A 70 -23.19 16.33 11.24
N ALA A 71 -22.58 17.47 10.89
CA ALA A 71 -22.84 18.16 9.63
C ALA A 71 -22.30 17.38 8.42
N TYR A 72 -21.33 16.48 8.60
CA TYR A 72 -20.69 15.71 7.53
C TYR A 72 -20.90 14.20 7.66
N SER A 73 -21.47 13.73 8.76
CA SER A 73 -21.76 12.31 8.97
C SER A 73 -22.70 11.77 7.89
N TYR A 74 -22.37 10.59 7.37
CA TYR A 74 -23.13 9.86 6.34
C TYR A 74 -23.34 10.61 5.02
N GLN A 75 -22.68 11.76 4.81
CA GLN A 75 -22.72 12.46 3.53
C GLN A 75 -21.96 11.70 2.43
N SER A 76 -22.23 12.07 1.18
CA SER A 76 -21.53 11.60 0.00
C SER A 76 -21.13 12.79 -0.84
N LEU A 77 -19.87 12.82 -1.27
CA LEU A 77 -19.32 13.80 -2.21
C LEU A 77 -19.13 13.19 -3.61
N ALA A 78 -19.75 12.03 -3.86
CA ALA A 78 -19.72 11.33 -5.14
C ALA A 78 -20.16 12.24 -6.30
N ILE A 79 -19.57 12.02 -7.47
CA ILE A 79 -19.93 12.78 -8.68
C ILE A 79 -21.28 12.28 -9.17
N ASN A 80 -22.25 13.19 -9.29
CA ASN A 80 -23.59 12.85 -9.77
C ASN A 80 -23.55 12.46 -11.25
N ALA A 81 -24.49 11.63 -11.69
CA ALA A 81 -24.51 11.12 -13.06
C ALA A 81 -24.69 12.21 -14.12
N ASP A 82 -25.34 13.32 -13.77
CA ASP A 82 -25.53 14.52 -14.61
C ASP A 82 -24.29 15.42 -14.70
N GLU A 83 -23.39 15.33 -13.72
CA GLU A 83 -22.13 16.09 -13.67
C GLU A 83 -20.93 15.27 -14.20
N ASP A 84 -21.11 13.97 -14.38
CA ASP A 84 -20.07 13.03 -14.78
C ASP A 84 -19.99 12.90 -16.30
N ASP A 85 -18.77 12.86 -16.86
CA ASP A 85 -18.59 12.60 -18.28
C ASP A 85 -19.03 11.16 -18.60
N VAL A 86 -19.96 11.02 -19.55
CA VAL A 86 -20.58 9.74 -19.90
C VAL A 86 -19.54 8.71 -20.33
N GLY A 87 -18.56 9.12 -21.16
CA GLY A 87 -17.51 8.22 -21.65
C GLY A 87 -16.58 7.75 -20.53
N ILE A 88 -16.17 8.66 -19.63
CA ILE A 88 -15.36 8.31 -18.45
C ILE A 88 -16.12 7.40 -17.51
N ARG A 89 -17.40 7.67 -17.28
CA ARG A 89 -18.26 6.90 -16.38
C ARG A 89 -18.43 5.46 -16.89
N GLU A 90 -18.74 5.29 -18.17
CA GLU A 90 -18.90 3.98 -18.79
C GLU A 90 -17.58 3.20 -18.83
N GLN A 91 -16.48 3.86 -19.21
CA GLN A 91 -15.20 3.17 -19.42
C GLN A 91 -14.47 2.85 -18.11
N TYR A 92 -14.41 3.80 -17.18
CA TYR A 92 -13.51 3.72 -16.02
C TYR A 92 -14.23 3.53 -14.68
N ARG A 93 -15.56 3.57 -14.65
CA ARG A 93 -16.35 3.41 -13.43
C ARG A 93 -17.32 2.22 -13.45
N PRO A 94 -16.85 1.00 -13.83
CA PRO A 94 -17.68 -0.20 -13.79
C PRO A 94 -18.06 -0.64 -12.36
N PHE A 95 -17.56 0.04 -11.34
CA PHE A 95 -17.93 -0.18 -9.94
C PHE A 95 -19.24 0.52 -9.54
N LEU A 96 -19.72 1.47 -10.34
CA LEU A 96 -20.99 2.15 -10.09
C LEU A 96 -22.17 1.25 -10.46
N PHE A 97 -23.25 1.33 -9.68
CA PHE A 97 -24.49 0.61 -9.96
C PHE A 97 -25.25 1.30 -11.09
N ASP A 98 -25.89 0.51 -11.94
CA ASP A 98 -26.77 0.92 -13.02
C ASP A 98 -28.14 1.35 -12.48
N GLY A 99 -28.19 2.54 -11.87
CA GLY A 99 -29.44 3.19 -11.47
C GLY A 99 -29.87 2.85 -10.04
N SER A 100 -30.05 3.92 -9.25
CA SER A 100 -30.29 3.96 -7.80
C SER A 100 -29.14 3.38 -6.96
N PRO A 101 -28.63 4.09 -5.93
CA PRO A 101 -27.93 3.40 -4.86
C PRO A 101 -28.87 2.31 -4.37
N SER A 102 -28.43 1.05 -4.38
CA SER A 102 -29.19 0.03 -3.66
C SER A 102 -29.35 0.58 -2.25
N THR A 103 -30.57 0.64 -1.73
CA THR A 103 -30.91 1.06 -0.37
C THR A 103 -30.20 0.25 0.74
N ASP A 104 -29.30 -0.65 0.36
CA ASP A 104 -28.54 -1.61 1.15
C ASP A 104 -27.02 -1.53 0.85
N ASP A 105 -26.51 -0.38 0.36
CA ASP A 105 -25.07 -0.19 0.17
C ASP A 105 -24.39 0.19 1.49
N TRP A 106 -23.74 -0.77 2.14
CA TRP A 106 -22.99 -0.58 3.39
C TRP A 106 -21.97 0.57 3.33
N ILE A 107 -21.54 0.98 2.13
CA ILE A 107 -20.63 2.13 1.96
C ILE A 107 -21.32 3.44 2.34
N SER A 108 -22.63 3.61 2.13
CA SER A 108 -23.34 4.83 2.58
C SER A 108 -23.45 4.93 4.10
N GLU A 109 -23.36 3.82 4.81
CA GLU A 109 -23.45 3.74 6.26
C GLU A 109 -22.11 4.03 6.98
N LEU A 110 -21.01 4.22 6.25
CA LEU A 110 -19.72 4.48 6.90
C LEU A 110 -19.68 5.90 7.48
N GLU A 111 -19.24 6.00 8.74
CA GLU A 111 -18.90 7.27 9.37
C GLU A 111 -17.52 7.71 8.86
N LEU A 112 -17.51 8.70 7.96
CA LEU A 112 -16.30 9.23 7.32
C LEU A 112 -16.26 10.77 7.40
N SER A 113 -16.95 11.36 8.38
CA SER A 113 -17.15 12.82 8.49
C SER A 113 -15.85 13.61 8.46
N THR A 114 -14.79 13.10 9.08
CA THR A 114 -13.48 13.77 9.10
C THR A 114 -12.89 13.89 7.69
N ALA A 115 -12.85 12.80 6.93
CA ALA A 115 -12.31 12.82 5.57
C ALA A 115 -13.20 13.61 4.61
N ILE A 116 -14.54 13.48 4.73
CA ILE A 116 -15.50 14.25 3.94
C ILE A 116 -15.30 15.74 4.17
N LYS A 117 -15.22 16.17 5.44
CA LYS A 117 -14.98 17.57 5.80
C LYS A 117 -13.68 18.09 5.18
N MET A 118 -12.59 17.31 5.25
CA MET A 118 -11.32 17.69 4.64
C MET A 118 -11.43 17.85 3.12
N VAL A 119 -12.09 16.92 2.42
CA VAL A 119 -12.28 17.04 0.96
C VAL A 119 -13.13 18.26 0.63
N GLN A 120 -14.21 18.49 1.38
CA GLN A 120 -15.08 19.65 1.20
C GLN A 120 -14.29 20.95 1.36
N SER A 121 -13.62 21.16 2.50
CA SER A 121 -12.99 22.44 2.84
C SER A 121 -11.68 22.71 2.11
N GLU A 122 -10.85 21.67 1.90
CA GLU A 122 -9.51 21.82 1.32
C GLU A 122 -9.50 21.69 -0.21
N ILE A 123 -10.51 21.05 -0.81
CA ILE A 123 -10.56 20.80 -2.25
C ILE A 123 -11.75 21.50 -2.90
N LEU A 124 -12.97 21.15 -2.53
CA LEU A 124 -14.17 21.58 -3.25
C LEU A 124 -14.47 23.08 -3.05
N GLU A 125 -14.43 23.56 -1.80
CA GLU A 125 -14.67 24.97 -1.48
C GLU A 125 -13.55 25.90 -1.96
N GLN A 126 -12.33 25.36 -2.14
CA GLN A 126 -11.21 26.08 -2.74
C GLN A 126 -11.31 26.16 -4.27
N GLY A 127 -12.30 25.49 -4.89
CA GLY A 127 -12.44 25.43 -6.35
C GLY A 127 -11.31 24.63 -7.02
N LEU A 128 -10.65 23.72 -6.29
CA LEU A 128 -9.61 22.87 -6.85
C LEU A 128 -10.21 21.65 -7.54
N ASP A 129 -9.49 21.12 -8.53
CA ASP A 129 -9.83 19.83 -9.13
C ASP A 129 -9.91 18.74 -8.07
N ARG A 130 -10.91 17.85 -8.17
CA ARG A 130 -11.04 16.66 -7.32
C ARG A 130 -9.76 15.82 -7.35
N LEU A 131 -9.49 15.12 -6.24
CA LEU A 131 -8.35 14.20 -6.15
C LEU A 131 -8.52 13.07 -7.16
N ARG A 132 -7.50 12.85 -7.98
CA ARG A 132 -7.52 11.88 -9.09
C ARG A 132 -6.88 10.58 -8.66
N ILE A 133 -7.66 9.51 -8.55
CA ILE A 133 -7.17 8.21 -8.10
C ILE A 133 -7.27 7.16 -9.20
N LEU A 134 -6.13 6.60 -9.59
CA LEU A 134 -6.05 5.46 -10.50
C LEU A 134 -6.05 4.14 -9.72
N VAL A 135 -6.96 3.24 -10.06
CA VAL A 135 -7.05 1.91 -9.44
C VAL A 135 -6.59 0.85 -10.44
N LEU A 136 -5.60 0.05 -10.04
CA LEU A 136 -5.06 -1.08 -10.81
C LEU A 136 -5.36 -2.39 -10.07
N TYR A 137 -5.68 -3.46 -10.82
CA TYR A 137 -5.90 -4.79 -10.26
C TYR A 137 -5.17 -5.91 -11.01
N GLY A 138 -4.88 -7.02 -10.32
CA GLY A 138 -3.93 -8.04 -10.79
C GLY A 138 -4.50 -9.34 -11.33
N SER A 139 -5.77 -9.40 -11.78
CA SER A 139 -6.34 -10.65 -12.28
C SER A 139 -7.45 -10.43 -13.30
N LEU A 140 -7.34 -11.15 -14.43
CA LEU A 140 -8.29 -11.19 -15.55
C LEU A 140 -9.29 -12.37 -15.45
N ARG A 141 -9.32 -13.09 -14.32
CA ARG A 141 -10.31 -14.17 -14.12
C ARG A 141 -11.72 -13.59 -14.19
N SER A 142 -12.68 -14.38 -14.70
CA SER A 142 -14.11 -14.03 -14.73
C SER A 142 -14.58 -13.58 -13.34
N ARG A 143 -14.29 -14.38 -12.31
CA ARG A 143 -14.46 -14.00 -10.91
C ARG A 143 -13.11 -13.66 -10.27
N SER A 144 -12.76 -12.38 -10.31
CA SER A 144 -11.48 -11.86 -9.82
C SER A 144 -11.66 -11.11 -8.49
N TYR A 145 -11.26 -11.72 -7.37
CA TYR A 145 -11.40 -11.09 -6.04
C TYR A 145 -10.56 -9.83 -5.88
N SER A 146 -9.42 -9.70 -6.58
CA SER A 146 -8.65 -8.45 -6.59
C SER A 146 -9.40 -7.34 -7.33
N ARG A 147 -10.17 -7.68 -8.38
CA ARG A 147 -11.03 -6.73 -9.09
C ARG A 147 -12.22 -6.32 -8.22
N LEU A 148 -12.85 -7.28 -7.53
CA LEU A 148 -13.94 -6.98 -6.59
C LEU A 148 -13.46 -6.07 -5.43
N LEU A 149 -12.30 -6.38 -4.84
CA LEU A 149 -11.71 -5.54 -3.79
C LEU A 149 -11.33 -4.14 -4.32
N ALA A 150 -10.81 -4.06 -5.55
CA ALA A 150 -10.54 -2.78 -6.23
C ALA A 150 -11.83 -1.96 -6.45
N TYR A 151 -12.96 -2.59 -6.77
CA TYR A 151 -14.23 -1.90 -6.91
C TYR A 151 -14.78 -1.39 -5.57
N GLU A 152 -14.64 -2.14 -4.48
CA GLU A 152 -15.03 -1.63 -3.15
C GLU A 152 -14.15 -0.46 -2.72
N ALA A 153 -12.83 -0.54 -2.95
CA ALA A 153 -11.92 0.58 -2.75
C ALA A 153 -12.35 1.81 -3.57
N ALA A 154 -12.67 1.61 -4.85
CA ALA A 154 -13.12 2.67 -5.74
C ALA A 154 -14.44 3.32 -5.29
N ARG A 155 -15.41 2.53 -4.82
CA ARG A 155 -16.68 3.06 -4.28
C ARG A 155 -16.48 3.92 -3.03
N ILE A 156 -15.62 3.49 -2.11
CA ILE A 156 -15.30 4.27 -0.90
C ILE A 156 -14.66 5.61 -1.30
N LEU A 157 -13.66 5.59 -2.18
CA LEU A 157 -12.98 6.80 -2.65
C LEU A 157 -13.90 7.73 -3.44
N PHE A 158 -14.80 7.14 -4.25
CA PHE A 158 -15.80 7.88 -5.00
C PHE A 158 -16.78 8.59 -4.07
N ARG A 159 -17.27 7.91 -3.03
CA ARG A 159 -18.10 8.51 -1.97
C ARG A 159 -17.38 9.65 -1.26
N LEU A 160 -16.08 9.52 -1.01
CA LEU A 160 -15.25 10.58 -0.41
C LEU A 160 -15.04 11.78 -1.35
N GLY A 161 -15.45 11.70 -2.62
CA GLY A 161 -15.41 12.81 -3.58
C GLY A 161 -14.21 12.81 -4.52
N CYS A 162 -13.47 11.71 -4.62
CA CYS A 162 -12.38 11.55 -5.57
C CYS A 162 -12.92 11.29 -7.00
N ASP A 163 -12.22 11.79 -8.03
CA ASP A 163 -12.36 11.26 -9.39
C ASP A 163 -11.57 9.95 -9.45
N VAL A 164 -12.29 8.83 -9.50
CA VAL A 164 -11.71 7.49 -9.50
C VAL A 164 -11.84 6.86 -10.88
N ARG A 165 -10.74 6.31 -11.39
CA ARG A 165 -10.70 5.56 -12.66
C ARG A 165 -10.05 4.21 -12.44
N VAL A 166 -10.78 3.14 -12.78
CA VAL A 166 -10.27 1.77 -12.73
C VAL A 166 -9.79 1.37 -14.12
N PHE A 167 -8.52 0.98 -14.24
CA PHE A 167 -7.98 0.49 -15.50
C PHE A 167 -8.30 -1.00 -15.69
N ASP A 168 -8.87 -1.37 -16.84
CA ASP A 168 -8.99 -2.76 -17.26
C ASP A 168 -7.71 -3.22 -17.98
N PRO A 169 -6.93 -4.18 -17.44
CA PRO A 169 -5.71 -4.66 -18.08
C PRO A 169 -5.97 -5.64 -19.23
N ALA A 170 -7.21 -5.96 -19.58
CA ALA A 170 -7.51 -6.83 -20.71
C ALA A 170 -6.93 -6.24 -22.02
N GLY A 171 -6.22 -7.09 -22.78
CA GLY A 171 -5.56 -6.68 -24.02
C GLY A 171 -4.27 -5.85 -23.83
N LEU A 172 -3.77 -5.66 -22.61
CA LEU A 172 -2.45 -5.07 -22.39
C LEU A 172 -1.37 -6.04 -22.89
N PRO A 173 -0.47 -5.64 -23.82
CA PRO A 173 0.58 -6.51 -24.32
C PRO A 173 1.66 -6.77 -23.27
N GLN A 174 2.43 -7.83 -23.45
CA GLN A 174 3.63 -8.04 -22.63
C GLN A 174 4.63 -6.91 -22.86
N LYS A 175 5.27 -6.45 -21.78
CA LYS A 175 6.28 -5.39 -21.88
C LYS A 175 7.41 -5.83 -22.82
N ASP A 176 7.55 -5.09 -23.90
CA ASP A 176 8.62 -5.19 -24.89
C ASP A 176 9.11 -3.79 -25.30
N ASP A 177 10.03 -3.71 -26.26
CA ASP A 177 10.61 -2.44 -26.72
C ASP A 177 9.96 -1.90 -28.01
N VAL A 178 8.82 -2.47 -28.43
CA VAL A 178 8.19 -2.15 -29.73
C VAL A 178 6.77 -1.61 -29.54
N GLN A 179 5.97 -2.20 -28.66
CA GLN A 179 4.53 -1.92 -28.54
C GLN A 179 4.21 -0.66 -27.72
N HIS A 180 5.10 0.33 -27.72
CA HIS A 180 4.92 1.58 -26.98
C HIS A 180 3.67 2.35 -27.40
N CYS A 181 3.26 2.27 -28.67
CA CYS A 181 2.07 2.95 -29.21
C CYS A 181 0.78 2.14 -29.08
N HIS A 182 0.81 0.97 -28.44
CA HIS A 182 -0.39 0.14 -28.27
C HIS A 182 -1.46 0.92 -27.47
N PRO A 183 -2.75 0.92 -27.88
CA PRO A 183 -3.79 1.72 -27.24
C PRO A 183 -3.87 1.54 -25.72
N LYS A 184 -3.86 0.28 -25.23
CA LYS A 184 -3.85 -0.02 -23.78
C LYS A 184 -2.61 0.49 -23.04
N VAL A 185 -1.46 0.56 -23.71
CA VAL A 185 -0.22 1.10 -23.10
C VAL A 185 -0.31 2.61 -22.98
N GLN A 186 -0.82 3.29 -24.01
CA GLN A 186 -1.05 4.73 -23.99
C GLN A 186 -2.11 5.11 -22.95
N GLU A 187 -3.23 4.38 -22.92
CA GLU A 187 -4.28 4.55 -21.92
C GLU A 187 -3.73 4.45 -20.49
N LEU A 188 -2.97 3.38 -20.18
CA LEU A 188 -2.38 3.19 -18.85
C LEU A 188 -1.42 4.33 -18.47
N ARG A 189 -0.61 4.80 -19.41
CA ARG A 189 0.35 5.88 -19.18
C ARG A 189 -0.35 7.22 -18.96
N GLU A 190 -1.36 7.54 -19.75
CA GLU A 190 -2.13 8.77 -19.59
C GLU A 190 -2.95 8.75 -18.28
N LEU A 191 -3.51 7.60 -17.90
CA LEU A 191 -4.15 7.44 -16.58
C LEU A 191 -3.15 7.64 -15.43
N SER A 192 -1.96 7.04 -15.51
CA SER A 192 -0.92 7.24 -14.48
C SER A 192 -0.53 8.71 -14.39
N LYS A 193 -0.33 9.38 -15.54
CA LYS A 193 0.01 10.80 -15.62
C LYS A 193 -1.08 11.68 -15.05
N TRP A 194 -2.35 11.37 -15.33
CA TRP A 194 -3.53 12.09 -14.83
C TRP A 194 -3.69 12.02 -13.30
N SER A 195 -3.32 10.90 -12.69
CA SER A 195 -3.56 10.65 -11.26
C SER A 195 -2.76 11.56 -10.30
N ASP A 196 -3.32 11.79 -9.11
CA ASP A 196 -2.62 12.32 -7.93
C ASP A 196 -2.18 11.17 -6.98
N GLY A 197 -2.87 10.04 -7.04
CA GLY A 197 -2.57 8.85 -6.25
C GLY A 197 -3.06 7.56 -6.89
N HIS A 198 -2.52 6.41 -6.47
CA HIS A 198 -2.92 5.09 -6.96
C HIS A 198 -3.47 4.18 -5.85
N VAL A 199 -4.33 3.23 -6.23
CA VAL A 199 -4.63 2.03 -5.45
C VAL A 199 -4.20 0.80 -6.24
N TRP A 200 -3.35 -0.02 -5.64
CA TRP A 200 -2.79 -1.22 -6.27
C TRP A 200 -3.31 -2.48 -5.59
N VAL A 201 -4.07 -3.29 -6.31
CA VAL A 201 -4.69 -4.53 -5.77
C VAL A 201 -4.19 -5.77 -6.50
N SER A 202 -3.24 -6.50 -5.92
CA SER A 202 -2.75 -7.76 -6.50
C SER A 202 -3.29 -8.98 -5.76
N PRO A 203 -3.73 -10.04 -6.46
CA PRO A 203 -3.77 -11.36 -5.84
C PRO A 203 -2.37 -11.79 -5.40
N GLU A 204 -2.32 -12.72 -4.46
CA GLU A 204 -1.14 -13.53 -4.21
C GLU A 204 -1.25 -14.84 -4.99
N GLN A 205 -0.34 -15.04 -5.95
CA GLN A 205 -0.25 -16.25 -6.76
C GLN A 205 1.15 -16.85 -6.59
N HIS A 206 1.21 -18.13 -6.23
CA HIS A 206 2.46 -18.82 -5.87
C HIS A 206 3.31 -18.05 -4.85
N GLY A 207 2.65 -17.39 -3.89
CA GLY A 207 3.31 -16.64 -2.81
C GLY A 207 3.89 -15.29 -3.23
N ASN A 208 3.54 -14.75 -4.40
CA ASN A 208 4.03 -13.45 -4.87
C ASN A 208 2.94 -12.63 -5.59
N LEU A 209 3.24 -11.37 -5.93
CA LEU A 209 2.38 -10.55 -6.78
C LEU A 209 2.22 -11.18 -8.17
N THR A 210 1.11 -10.88 -8.83
CA THR A 210 0.79 -11.50 -10.13
C THR A 210 1.60 -10.89 -11.28
N GLY A 211 1.89 -11.70 -12.30
CA GLY A 211 2.51 -11.22 -13.53
C GLY A 211 1.68 -10.16 -14.26
N ILE A 212 0.34 -10.29 -14.23
CA ILE A 212 -0.59 -9.30 -14.80
C ILE A 212 -0.43 -7.95 -14.10
N PHE A 213 -0.32 -7.94 -12.77
CA PHE A 213 -0.09 -6.71 -12.03
C PHE A 213 1.28 -6.10 -12.35
N LYS A 214 2.33 -6.94 -12.33
CA LYS A 214 3.69 -6.49 -12.60
C LYS A 214 3.84 -5.88 -14.00
N GLN A 215 3.20 -6.48 -15.00
CA GLN A 215 3.23 -6.02 -16.38
C GLN A 215 2.63 -4.61 -16.53
N GLN A 216 1.55 -4.29 -15.80
CA GLN A 216 1.01 -2.92 -15.76
C GLN A 216 2.06 -1.92 -15.27
N ILE A 217 2.71 -2.21 -14.14
CA ILE A 217 3.75 -1.32 -13.59
C ILE A 217 4.95 -1.20 -14.55
N ASP A 218 5.33 -2.28 -15.23
CA ASP A 218 6.46 -2.27 -16.18
C ASP A 218 6.22 -1.41 -17.43
N TRP A 219 4.95 -1.13 -17.76
CA TRP A 219 4.61 -0.21 -18.84
C TRP A 219 4.66 1.27 -18.44
N ILE A 220 4.66 1.57 -17.13
CA ILE A 220 4.72 2.93 -16.60
C ILE A 220 6.20 3.32 -16.44
N PRO A 221 6.72 4.25 -17.24
CA PRO A 221 8.12 4.66 -17.13
C PRO A 221 8.33 5.58 -15.93
N LEU A 222 9.54 5.58 -15.36
CA LEU A 222 9.94 6.54 -14.32
C LEU A 222 10.08 7.98 -14.87
N SER A 223 10.42 8.10 -16.16
CA SER A 223 10.54 9.37 -16.88
C SER A 223 10.15 9.16 -18.34
N SER A 224 9.36 10.08 -18.86
CA SER A 224 9.11 10.26 -20.29
C SER A 224 9.44 11.71 -20.62
N GLY A 225 10.71 11.96 -20.98
CA GLY A 225 11.25 13.31 -21.06
C GLY A 225 11.25 14.01 -19.69
N SER A 226 10.66 15.20 -19.62
CA SER A 226 10.51 15.97 -18.37
C SER A 226 9.40 15.44 -17.45
N VAL A 227 8.46 14.64 -17.97
CA VAL A 227 7.30 14.17 -17.20
C VAL A 227 7.67 12.92 -16.41
N ARG A 228 7.28 12.90 -15.13
CA ARG A 228 7.45 11.75 -14.21
C ARG A 228 6.07 11.21 -13.79
N PRO A 229 5.53 10.18 -14.48
CA PRO A 229 4.14 9.72 -14.33
C PRO A 229 3.76 9.12 -12.98
N THR A 230 4.71 8.84 -12.08
CA THR A 230 4.42 8.32 -10.74
C THR A 230 5.11 9.08 -9.60
N GLN A 231 6.13 9.89 -9.91
CA GLN A 231 6.94 10.51 -8.87
C GLN A 231 6.11 11.45 -8.00
N GLY A 232 6.23 11.31 -6.68
CA GLY A 232 5.58 12.19 -5.70
C GLY A 232 4.12 11.86 -5.41
N ARG A 233 3.48 10.99 -6.21
CA ARG A 233 2.09 10.58 -6.02
C ARG A 233 1.93 9.67 -4.80
N THR A 234 0.73 9.67 -4.20
CA THR A 234 0.39 8.78 -3.08
C THR A 234 0.02 7.38 -3.58
N LEU A 235 0.19 6.36 -2.72
CA LEU A 235 -0.08 4.98 -3.08
C LEU A 235 -0.70 4.22 -1.91
N ALA A 236 -1.87 3.61 -2.13
CA ALA A 236 -2.40 2.55 -1.26
C ALA A 236 -2.22 1.18 -1.92
N ILE A 237 -1.91 0.17 -1.10
CA ILE A 237 -1.67 -1.19 -1.56
C ILE A 237 -2.60 -2.17 -0.85
N ALA A 238 -3.12 -3.12 -1.61
CA ALA A 238 -3.96 -4.18 -1.10
C ALA A 238 -3.64 -5.52 -1.78
N GLN A 239 -3.89 -6.62 -1.08
CA GLN A 239 -3.88 -7.96 -1.65
C GLN A 239 -5.08 -8.79 -1.28
N VAL A 240 -5.33 -9.80 -2.10
CA VAL A 240 -6.23 -10.92 -1.80
C VAL A 240 -5.46 -12.23 -1.87
N SER A 241 -5.78 -13.19 -1.00
CA SER A 241 -5.26 -14.56 -1.10
C SER A 241 -6.41 -15.56 -1.11
N GLY A 242 -6.20 -16.70 -1.78
CA GLY A 242 -7.12 -17.84 -1.70
C GLY A 242 -6.92 -18.68 -0.43
N GLY A 243 -5.83 -18.47 0.31
CA GLY A 243 -5.43 -19.27 1.46
C GLY A 243 -5.44 -18.49 2.77
N SER A 244 -4.60 -18.91 3.71
CA SER A 244 -4.37 -18.17 4.95
C SER A 244 -3.79 -16.77 4.70
N GLN A 245 -3.82 -15.94 5.73
CA GLN A 245 -3.30 -14.58 5.65
C GLN A 245 -1.80 -14.59 5.31
N SER A 246 -1.44 -13.70 4.40
CA SER A 246 -0.08 -13.49 3.91
C SER A 246 0.10 -12.00 3.62
N PHE A 247 1.34 -11.56 3.49
CA PHE A 247 1.68 -10.17 3.17
C PHE A 247 2.70 -10.08 2.02
N ASN A 248 2.97 -11.18 1.32
CA ASN A 248 4.04 -11.23 0.34
C ASN A 248 3.79 -10.30 -0.85
N ALA A 249 2.56 -10.28 -1.36
CA ALA A 249 2.20 -9.42 -2.48
C ALA A 249 2.25 -7.94 -2.06
N VAL A 250 1.65 -7.53 -0.93
CA VAL A 250 1.73 -6.13 -0.46
C VAL A 250 3.15 -5.70 -0.10
N ASN A 251 3.98 -6.57 0.46
CA ASN A 251 5.39 -6.24 0.72
C ASN A 251 6.13 -5.94 -0.59
N SER A 252 5.91 -6.76 -1.62
CA SER A 252 6.49 -6.55 -2.94
C SER A 252 5.93 -5.28 -3.61
N LEU A 253 4.63 -5.02 -3.49
CA LEU A 253 4.00 -3.78 -3.99
C LEU A 253 4.55 -2.53 -3.29
N ARG A 254 4.82 -2.59 -1.98
CA ARG A 254 5.42 -1.48 -1.22
C ARG A 254 6.83 -1.16 -1.73
N ILE A 255 7.63 -2.21 -1.94
CA ILE A 255 8.95 -2.08 -2.56
C ILE A 255 8.80 -1.48 -3.96
N LEU A 256 7.90 -2.00 -4.81
CA LEU A 256 7.65 -1.43 -6.14
C LEU A 256 7.23 0.04 -6.07
N GLY A 257 6.36 0.43 -5.14
CA GLY A 257 5.94 1.82 -4.93
C GLY A 257 7.12 2.75 -4.62
N ARG A 258 8.07 2.29 -3.79
CA ARG A 258 9.33 3.00 -3.53
C ARG A 258 10.17 3.14 -4.80
N TRP A 259 10.27 2.09 -5.62
CA TRP A 259 10.97 2.15 -6.91
C TRP A 259 10.32 3.16 -7.86
N MET A 260 8.99 3.23 -7.87
CA MET A 260 8.20 4.21 -8.62
C MET A 260 8.18 5.61 -8.01
N ARG A 261 8.95 5.83 -6.92
CA ARG A 261 9.05 7.10 -6.17
C ARG A 261 7.70 7.64 -5.68
N MET A 262 6.80 6.74 -5.32
CA MET A 262 5.49 7.05 -4.74
C MET A 262 5.55 7.04 -3.22
N PHE A 263 4.68 7.83 -2.59
CA PHE A 263 4.48 7.79 -1.15
C PHE A 263 3.44 6.74 -0.80
N ALA A 264 3.92 5.51 -0.55
CA ALA A 264 3.07 4.43 -0.09
C ALA A 264 2.60 4.70 1.35
N ILE A 265 1.28 4.84 1.55
CA ILE A 265 0.71 5.08 2.87
C ILE A 265 1.07 3.93 3.85
N PRO A 266 1.19 4.20 5.15
CA PRO A 266 1.53 3.17 6.13
C PRO A 266 0.54 2.00 6.14
N ASN A 267 -0.76 2.29 6.09
CA ASN A 267 -1.78 1.27 6.17
C ASN A 267 -1.89 0.45 4.87
N GLN A 268 -2.32 -0.81 5.00
CA GLN A 268 -2.47 -1.73 3.88
C GLN A 268 -3.52 -2.80 4.17
N SER A 269 -4.16 -3.31 3.12
CA SER A 269 -5.17 -4.36 3.23
C SER A 269 -4.64 -5.70 2.73
N SER A 270 -4.87 -6.77 3.49
CA SER A 270 -4.61 -8.15 3.06
C SER A 270 -5.77 -9.04 3.46
N VAL A 271 -6.54 -9.47 2.45
CA VAL A 271 -7.77 -10.24 2.65
C VAL A 271 -7.49 -11.74 2.45
N PRO A 272 -7.42 -12.54 3.53
CA PRO A 272 -7.28 -13.99 3.44
C PRO A 272 -8.57 -14.66 2.98
N LYS A 273 -8.45 -15.87 2.43
CA LYS A 273 -9.59 -16.71 2.00
C LYS A 273 -10.65 -15.88 1.27
N ALA A 274 -10.24 -15.04 0.32
CA ALA A 274 -11.08 -13.99 -0.24
C ALA A 274 -12.42 -14.50 -0.79
N TYR A 275 -12.48 -15.77 -1.23
CA TYR A 275 -13.72 -16.42 -1.66
C TYR A 275 -14.83 -16.51 -0.59
N THR A 276 -14.51 -16.38 0.70
CA THR A 276 -15.49 -16.33 1.79
C THR A 276 -15.86 -14.91 2.24
N GLN A 277 -15.21 -13.90 1.66
CA GLN A 277 -15.32 -12.50 2.08
C GLN A 277 -16.23 -11.68 1.16
N PHE A 278 -16.77 -12.29 0.11
CA PHE A 278 -17.67 -11.65 -0.85
C PHE A 278 -18.95 -12.45 -1.02
N THR A 279 -20.07 -11.76 -1.26
CA THR A 279 -21.36 -12.38 -1.57
C THR A 279 -21.28 -13.19 -2.88
N SER A 280 -22.31 -14.01 -3.13
CA SER A 280 -22.41 -14.76 -4.37
C SER A 280 -22.48 -13.82 -5.59
N GLU A 281 -22.20 -14.34 -6.80
CA GLU A 281 -22.30 -13.51 -8.02
C GLU A 281 -23.73 -12.99 -8.25
N PRO A 282 -24.78 -13.83 -8.09
CA PRO A 282 -26.17 -13.37 -8.12
C PRO A 282 -26.53 -12.30 -7.07
N GLU A 283 -25.82 -12.28 -5.94
CA GLU A 283 -25.99 -11.29 -4.85
C GLU A 283 -25.10 -10.04 -5.03
N GLY A 284 -24.52 -9.83 -6.22
CA GLY A 284 -23.81 -8.59 -6.56
C GLY A 284 -22.32 -8.56 -6.19
N SER A 285 -21.74 -9.68 -5.73
CA SER A 285 -20.29 -9.80 -5.46
C SER A 285 -19.71 -8.72 -4.51
N ARG A 286 -20.47 -8.33 -3.48
CA ARG A 286 -20.13 -7.30 -2.49
C ARG A 286 -19.31 -7.86 -1.33
N MET A 287 -18.44 -7.04 -0.75
CA MET A 287 -17.64 -7.45 0.41
C MET A 287 -18.49 -7.55 1.68
N LEU A 288 -18.41 -8.69 2.36
CA LEU A 288 -19.12 -8.97 3.60
C LEU A 288 -18.52 -8.22 4.80
N ALA A 289 -19.35 -7.96 5.80
CA ALA A 289 -18.93 -7.34 7.06
C ALA A 289 -17.83 -8.15 7.75
N SER A 290 -16.67 -7.53 7.95
CA SER A 290 -15.49 -8.15 8.54
C SER A 290 -14.47 -7.08 8.92
N SER A 291 -13.53 -7.42 9.81
CA SER A 291 -12.39 -6.55 10.12
C SER A 291 -11.51 -6.26 8.88
N ASN A 292 -11.51 -7.14 7.89
CA ASN A 292 -10.82 -6.91 6.61
C ASN A 292 -11.51 -5.81 5.80
N ARG A 293 -12.85 -5.72 5.88
CA ARG A 293 -13.63 -4.65 5.24
C ARG A 293 -13.34 -3.32 5.91
N ASP A 294 -13.34 -3.29 7.25
CA ASP A 294 -13.04 -2.07 8.01
C ASP A 294 -11.60 -1.59 7.72
N ARG A 295 -10.64 -2.53 7.63
CA ARG A 295 -9.26 -2.21 7.23
C ARG A 295 -9.18 -1.61 5.82
N LEU A 296 -10.00 -2.05 4.88
CA LEU A 296 -10.05 -1.46 3.54
C LEU A 296 -10.51 0.00 3.61
N VAL A 297 -11.54 0.28 4.43
CA VAL A 297 -12.03 1.64 4.69
C VAL A 297 -10.93 2.52 5.27
N ASP A 298 -10.22 2.04 6.30
CA ASP A 298 -9.08 2.76 6.89
C ASP A 298 -8.03 3.15 5.84
N CYS A 299 -7.70 2.22 4.93
CA CYS A 299 -6.70 2.46 3.89
C CYS A 299 -7.16 3.53 2.89
N MET A 300 -8.43 3.52 2.49
CA MET A 300 -8.97 4.50 1.54
C MET A 300 -9.12 5.88 2.17
N GLU A 301 -9.57 5.93 3.42
CA GLU A 301 -9.65 7.17 4.19
C GLU A 301 -8.25 7.78 4.40
N GLU A 302 -7.27 6.97 4.79
CA GLU A 302 -5.88 7.39 4.94
C GLU A 302 -5.28 7.87 3.61
N LEU A 303 -5.54 7.18 2.50
CA LEU A 303 -5.09 7.61 1.17
C LEU A 303 -5.59 9.02 0.82
N VAL A 304 -6.87 9.30 1.06
CA VAL A 304 -7.45 10.63 0.79
C VAL A 304 -6.76 11.69 1.65
N LYS A 305 -6.67 11.46 2.97
CA LYS A 305 -6.02 12.40 3.90
C LYS A 305 -4.58 12.70 3.50
N TYR A 306 -3.78 11.68 3.18
CA TYR A 306 -2.41 11.85 2.71
C TYR A 306 -2.34 12.59 1.37
N THR A 307 -3.25 12.31 0.45
CA THR A 307 -3.23 12.94 -0.88
C THR A 307 -3.55 14.44 -0.77
N ILE A 308 -4.49 14.83 0.10
CA ILE A 308 -4.77 16.26 0.38
C ILE A 308 -3.51 16.97 0.88
N VAL A 309 -2.81 16.37 1.85
CA VAL A 309 -1.59 16.97 2.44
C VAL A 309 -0.43 17.03 1.45
N MET A 310 -0.26 16.01 0.62
CA MET A 310 0.94 15.86 -0.21
C MET A 310 0.82 16.57 -1.56
N ARG A 311 -0.38 16.60 -2.17
CA ARG A 311 -0.62 17.09 -3.53
C ARG A 311 -0.12 18.52 -3.78
N PRO A 312 -0.34 19.51 -2.89
CA PRO A 312 0.19 20.87 -3.08
C PRO A 312 1.72 20.97 -3.11
N HIS A 313 2.43 19.90 -2.72
CA HIS A 313 3.87 19.88 -2.53
C HIS A 313 4.60 18.86 -3.42
N PHE A 314 3.93 18.26 -4.41
CA PHE A 314 4.57 17.27 -5.29
C PHE A 314 5.83 17.80 -5.99
N ASP A 315 5.81 19.06 -6.43
CA ASP A 315 6.97 19.71 -7.06
C ASP A 315 8.11 19.93 -6.06
N LEU A 316 7.78 20.38 -4.84
CA LEU A 316 8.74 20.58 -3.76
C LEU A 316 9.46 19.27 -3.40
N PHE A 317 8.72 18.16 -3.27
CA PHE A 317 9.32 16.85 -3.01
C PHE A 317 10.12 16.31 -4.20
N GLY A 318 9.87 16.83 -5.40
CA GLY A 318 10.64 16.54 -6.61
C GLY A 318 11.97 17.27 -6.69
N ASP A 319 12.14 18.40 -6.00
CA ASP A 319 13.34 19.24 -6.07
C ASP A 319 14.51 18.66 -5.24
N ARG A 320 15.27 17.76 -5.88
CA ARG A 320 16.40 17.06 -5.26
C ARG A 320 17.72 17.81 -5.44
N PHE A 321 18.49 17.86 -4.37
CA PHE A 321 19.85 18.43 -4.36
C PHE A 321 20.74 17.83 -5.48
N SER A 322 20.79 16.50 -5.61
CA SER A 322 21.62 15.85 -6.63
C SER A 322 21.22 16.21 -8.06
N GLU A 323 19.93 16.39 -8.33
CA GLU A 323 19.43 16.81 -9.65
C GLU A 323 19.75 18.30 -9.93
N ARG A 324 19.77 19.15 -8.88
CA ARG A 324 20.25 20.54 -9.01
C ARG A 324 21.74 20.60 -9.34
N GLU A 325 22.57 19.78 -8.71
CA GLU A 325 24.00 19.71 -9.01
C GLU A 325 24.27 19.19 -10.42
N GLU A 326 23.52 18.18 -10.89
CA GLU A 326 23.63 17.68 -12.27
C GLU A 326 23.28 18.76 -13.30
N ARG A 327 22.21 19.53 -13.07
CA ARG A 327 21.85 20.66 -13.94
C ARG A 327 22.96 21.70 -14.02
N LYS A 328 23.49 22.15 -12.87
CA LYS A 328 24.62 23.09 -12.83
C LYS A 328 25.83 22.56 -13.59
N ALA A 329 26.14 21.27 -13.48
CA ALA A 329 27.26 20.66 -14.18
C ALA A 329 27.05 20.61 -15.71
N LYS A 330 25.82 20.41 -16.18
CA LYS A 330 25.45 20.48 -17.61
C LYS A 330 25.49 21.91 -18.14
N ASP A 331 24.96 22.86 -17.38
CA ASP A 331 24.99 24.30 -17.71
C ASP A 331 26.44 24.78 -17.86
N ALA A 332 27.33 24.39 -16.94
CA ALA A 332 28.75 24.73 -16.98
C ALA A 332 29.50 24.14 -18.19
N LYS A 333 28.98 23.08 -18.80
CA LYS A 333 29.55 22.46 -20.01
C LYS A 333 28.94 23.00 -21.31
N GLY A 334 27.93 23.87 -21.24
CA GLY A 334 27.22 24.37 -22.42
C GLY A 334 26.39 23.31 -23.14
N GLU A 335 25.95 22.26 -22.44
CA GLU A 335 25.19 21.12 -22.99
C GLU A 335 23.66 21.36 -22.98
N VAL A 336 23.22 22.62 -22.91
CA VAL A 336 21.78 22.99 -22.86
C VAL A 336 21.33 23.64 -24.15
#